data_AF-A0A2P5FWQ4-F1
#
_entry.id   AF-A0A2P5FWQ4-F1
#
_cell.length_a   1.000
_cell.length_b   1.000
_cell.length_c   1.000
_cell.angle_alpha   90.00
_cell.angle_beta   90.00
_cell.angle_gamma   90.00
#
_symmetry.space_group_name_H-M   'P 1'
#
loop_
_entity.id
_entity.type
_entity.pdbx_description
1 polymer ?
#
loop_
_entity_poly.entity_id
_entity_poly.type
_entity_poly.pdbx_seq_one_letter_code
_entity_poly.pdbx_strand_id
1 'polypeptide(L)'
;MGSRKRTSSLSSSQGTDMSISGKFFKFCLREKHQQDLENLTLSTQPFKTLKLFVLAVLQYIRRSISYLLAKGGWLMLLSTVALAIGILLMTIDGPHEKHVEELVKYFRFGLWWIALGVASSIGLGSGLHTFVLYLGPHIALFTIKAMQCGRVDLKSAPYDTIQLKRGPSWLDKDCSEFGPPLFPLVHGLRVPLSSILTQVQLEAVLWGVGTAIGELPPYFISRAASISGDKLDAMEELDDSSDDDNGFVATHLNQIKRWLLSHAQHLNFITILVLASVPNPLFDLAGIMCGQFGIPFWKFFLATLIGKAIIKTHIQTVFIISVCNNQLLNWIENELIWVLSFIPGLASVLPNVISKLDAVKEKYLTAAPVSSNIKVKKWDFSFASVWNTVVWLMLMNFFVKIVNATAQRYLKKQQDKEISELTNKS
;
A
#
# COMPACT_ATOMS: atom_id res chain seq x y z
N MET A 1 70.53 -47.25 30.68
CA MET A 1 69.20 -47.42 31.31
C MET A 1 68.71 -46.07 31.78
N GLY A 2 67.90 -45.40 30.97
CA GLY A 2 67.25 -44.14 31.34
C GLY A 2 65.89 -44.41 31.96
N SER A 3 65.64 -43.89 33.17
CA SER A 3 64.32 -43.89 33.78
C SER A 3 63.86 -42.45 33.98
N ARG A 4 62.76 -42.11 33.30
CA ARG A 4 62.18 -40.78 33.11
C ARG A 4 61.13 -40.57 34.21
N LYS A 5 61.32 -39.57 35.08
CA LYS A 5 60.25 -39.08 35.99
C LYS A 5 59.10 -38.50 35.16
N ARG A 6 57.89 -39.06 35.30
CA ARG A 6 56.63 -38.41 34.90
C ARG A 6 56.14 -37.55 36.06
N THR A 7 56.19 -36.24 35.89
CA THR A 7 55.38 -35.28 36.65
C THR A 7 53.98 -35.26 36.02
N SER A 8 52.97 -35.57 36.81
CA SER A 8 51.55 -35.49 36.44
C SER A 8 51.11 -34.02 36.40
N SER A 9 50.86 -33.50 35.19
CA SER A 9 50.13 -32.25 34.96
C SER A 9 48.62 -32.52 34.99
N LEU A 10 48.00 -32.47 36.17
CA LEU A 10 46.55 -32.28 36.30
C LEU A 10 46.27 -30.78 36.43
N SER A 11 46.08 -30.08 35.31
CA SER A 11 45.54 -28.70 35.35
C SER A 11 44.97 -28.17 34.02
N SER A 12 44.61 -29.03 33.05
CA SER A 12 44.12 -28.56 31.74
C SER A 12 42.66 -28.92 31.40
N SER A 13 41.94 -29.67 32.24
CA SER A 13 40.55 -30.07 31.96
C SER A 13 39.48 -29.10 32.48
N GLN A 14 39.79 -28.22 33.43
CA GLN A 14 38.79 -27.32 34.02
C GLN A 14 38.42 -26.11 33.12
N GLY A 15 39.31 -25.69 32.23
CA GLY A 15 39.05 -24.55 31.33
C GLY A 15 38.13 -24.88 30.14
N THR A 16 38.17 -26.13 29.66
CA THR A 16 37.33 -26.59 28.53
C THR A 16 35.90 -26.90 28.95
N ASP A 17 35.68 -27.51 30.13
CA ASP A 17 34.33 -27.82 30.62
C ASP A 17 33.54 -26.55 30.97
N MET A 18 34.20 -25.51 31.48
CA MET A 18 33.56 -24.24 31.83
C MET A 18 33.13 -23.45 30.58
N SER A 19 33.89 -23.53 29.49
CA SER A 19 33.55 -22.92 28.19
C SER A 19 32.41 -23.66 27.47
N ILE A 20 32.37 -24.99 27.56
CA ILE A 20 31.30 -25.82 26.99
C ILE A 20 29.99 -25.61 27.77
N SER A 21 30.06 -25.57 29.10
CA SER A 21 28.90 -25.27 29.97
C SER A 21 28.34 -23.86 29.70
N GLY A 22 29.19 -22.85 29.52
CA GLY A 22 28.76 -21.49 29.17
C GLY A 22 28.10 -21.39 27.78
N LYS A 23 28.58 -22.14 26.79
CA LYS A 23 27.94 -22.22 25.46
C LYS A 23 26.59 -22.95 25.51
N PHE A 24 26.50 -24.04 26.25
CA PHE A 24 25.27 -24.80 26.43
C PHE A 24 24.20 -23.97 27.19
N PHE A 25 24.60 -23.27 28.24
CA PHE A 25 23.72 -22.35 28.97
C PHE A 25 23.19 -21.22 28.06
N LYS A 26 24.06 -20.64 27.21
CA LYS A 26 23.63 -19.63 26.22
C LYS A 26 22.66 -20.20 25.18
N PHE A 27 22.84 -21.45 24.77
CA PHE A 27 21.95 -22.13 23.84
C PHE A 27 20.55 -22.32 24.46
N CYS A 28 20.46 -22.91 25.67
CA CYS A 28 19.18 -23.05 26.39
C CYS A 28 18.51 -21.70 26.69
N LEU A 29 19.28 -20.66 27.02
CA LEU A 29 18.73 -19.33 27.26
C LEU A 29 18.13 -18.72 25.98
N ARG A 30 18.79 -18.91 24.83
CA ARG A 30 18.29 -18.45 23.53
C ARG A 30 17.03 -19.20 23.11
N GLU A 31 16.97 -20.50 23.36
CA GLU A 31 15.79 -21.34 23.09
C GLU A 31 14.59 -20.90 23.95
N LYS A 32 14.81 -20.64 25.25
CA LYS A 32 13.80 -20.08 26.14
C LYS A 32 13.33 -18.70 25.69
N HIS A 33 14.25 -17.84 25.26
CA HIS A 33 13.91 -16.52 24.74
C HIS A 33 13.05 -16.60 23.47
N GLN A 34 13.31 -17.58 22.61
CA GLN A 34 12.54 -17.81 21.39
C GLN A 34 11.12 -18.30 21.71
N GLN A 35 10.97 -19.24 22.65
CA GLN A 35 9.66 -19.66 23.16
C GLN A 35 8.88 -18.52 23.81
N ASP A 36 9.54 -17.64 24.56
CA ASP A 36 8.91 -16.46 25.16
C ASP A 36 8.41 -15.46 24.10
N LEU A 37 9.11 -15.34 22.96
CA LEU A 37 8.69 -14.48 21.84
C LEU A 37 7.50 -15.07 21.08
N GLU A 38 7.51 -16.37 20.80
CA GLU A 38 6.40 -17.09 20.13
C GLU A 38 5.13 -17.06 20.97
N ASN A 39 5.26 -17.20 22.30
CA ASN A 39 4.15 -17.12 23.24
C ASN A 39 3.69 -15.67 23.50
N LEU A 40 4.42 -14.64 23.07
CA LEU A 40 4.05 -13.24 23.26
C LEU A 40 3.17 -12.73 22.12
N THR A 41 1.88 -13.08 22.15
CA THR A 41 0.88 -12.55 21.23
C THR A 41 -0.27 -11.90 21.99
N LEU A 42 -1.07 -11.06 21.31
CA LEU A 42 -2.29 -10.49 21.87
C LEU A 42 -3.32 -11.56 22.25
N SER A 43 -3.29 -12.71 21.57
CA SER A 43 -4.21 -13.82 21.79
C SER A 43 -3.85 -14.64 23.04
N THR A 44 -2.55 -14.85 23.26
CA THR A 44 -2.04 -15.67 24.39
C THR A 44 -1.84 -14.84 25.66
N GLN A 45 -1.25 -13.65 25.58
CA GLN A 45 -0.89 -12.80 26.73
C GLN A 45 -1.23 -11.32 26.49
N PRO A 46 -2.52 -10.94 26.44
CA PRO A 46 -2.95 -9.60 26.01
C PRO A 46 -2.36 -8.46 26.82
N PHE A 47 -2.39 -8.56 28.16
CA PHE A 47 -1.90 -7.48 29.03
C PHE A 47 -0.38 -7.31 28.98
N LYS A 48 0.39 -8.41 28.88
CA LYS A 48 1.84 -8.36 28.81
C LYS A 48 2.29 -7.78 27.46
N THR A 49 1.69 -8.26 26.37
CA THR A 49 1.95 -7.76 25.01
C THR A 49 1.63 -6.28 24.90
N LEU A 50 0.47 -5.83 25.40
CA LEU A 50 0.08 -4.42 25.37
C LEU A 50 1.02 -3.53 26.21
N LYS A 51 1.43 -3.99 27.40
CA LYS A 51 2.39 -3.26 28.24
C LYS A 51 3.74 -3.07 27.55
N LEU A 52 4.27 -4.13 26.94
CA LEU A 52 5.53 -4.07 26.19
C LEU A 52 5.42 -3.18 24.96
N PHE A 53 4.29 -3.24 24.24
CA PHE A 53 3.99 -2.34 23.14
C PHE A 53 4.00 -0.86 23.57
N VAL A 54 3.29 -0.50 24.64
CA VAL A 54 3.23 0.88 25.15
C VAL A 54 4.61 1.38 25.57
N LEU A 55 5.40 0.54 26.25
CA LEU A 55 6.79 0.86 26.62
C LEU A 55 7.67 1.08 25.38
N ALA A 56 7.53 0.23 24.36
CA ALA A 56 8.25 0.37 23.11
C ALA A 56 7.90 1.70 22.41
N VAL A 57 6.61 2.02 22.29
CA VAL A 57 6.12 3.27 21.69
C VAL A 57 6.65 4.48 22.45
N LEU A 58 6.56 4.48 23.78
CA LEU A 58 7.11 5.56 24.61
C LEU A 58 8.63 5.71 24.43
N GLN A 59 9.37 4.61 24.35
CA GLN A 59 10.82 4.66 24.13
C GLN A 59 11.15 5.21 22.74
N TYR A 60 10.42 4.82 21.70
CA TYR A 60 10.59 5.36 20.35
C TYR A 60 10.25 6.84 20.28
N ILE A 61 9.15 7.28 20.89
CA ILE A 61 8.78 8.69 20.99
C ILE A 61 9.88 9.48 21.70
N ARG A 62 10.34 9.02 22.88
CA ARG A 62 11.43 9.69 23.61
C ARG A 62 12.69 9.79 22.77
N ARG A 63 13.11 8.69 22.11
CA ARG A 63 14.32 8.67 21.28
C ARG A 63 14.19 9.61 20.08
N SER A 64 13.02 9.67 19.44
CA SER A 64 12.74 10.59 18.34
C SER A 64 12.76 12.05 18.80
N ILE A 65 12.14 12.36 19.95
CA ILE A 65 12.17 13.69 20.55
C ILE A 65 13.61 14.09 20.90
N SER A 66 14.38 13.21 21.55
CA SER A 66 15.79 13.47 21.88
C SER A 66 16.66 13.64 20.64
N TYR A 67 16.41 12.87 19.56
CA TYR A 67 17.12 13.02 18.29
C TYR A 67 16.79 14.35 17.60
N LEU A 68 15.51 14.72 17.57
CA LEU A 68 15.05 16.01 17.05
C LEU A 68 15.60 17.18 17.87
N LEU A 69 15.65 17.08 19.20
CA LEU A 69 16.27 18.08 20.07
C LEU A 69 17.78 18.18 19.85
N ALA A 70 18.47 17.05 19.71
CA ALA A 70 19.93 17.01 19.59
C ALA A 70 20.47 17.47 18.22
N LYS A 71 19.75 17.18 17.12
CA LYS A 71 20.17 17.55 15.76
C LYS A 71 19.36 18.69 15.13
N GLY A 72 18.21 19.04 15.70
CA GLY A 72 17.17 19.79 15.01
C GLY A 72 16.67 21.00 15.76
N GLY A 73 17.50 21.69 16.56
CA GLY A 73 17.07 22.92 17.25
C GLY A 73 16.33 23.92 16.34
N TRP A 74 16.81 24.10 15.11
CA TRP A 74 16.14 24.94 14.08
C TRP A 74 14.85 24.32 13.53
N LEU A 75 14.83 23.01 13.27
CA LEU A 75 13.64 22.28 12.81
C LEU A 75 12.54 22.25 13.88
N MET A 76 12.94 22.13 15.15
CA MET A 76 12.04 22.13 16.28
C MET A 76 11.49 23.53 16.52
N LEU A 77 12.32 24.58 16.43
CA LEU A 77 11.89 25.98 16.45
C LEU A 77 10.92 26.28 15.29
N LEU A 78 11.23 25.84 14.07
CA LEU A 78 10.36 26.04 12.91
C LEU A 78 9.01 25.32 13.07
N SER A 79 9.03 24.10 13.62
CA SER A 79 7.83 23.32 13.90
C SER A 79 6.98 23.92 15.03
N THR A 80 7.59 24.39 16.11
CA THR A 80 6.88 25.05 17.21
C THR A 80 6.32 26.40 16.79
N VAL A 81 7.05 27.16 15.98
CA VAL A 81 6.56 28.42 15.39
C VAL A 81 5.42 28.15 14.43
N ALA A 82 5.52 27.14 13.56
CA ALA A 82 4.42 26.76 12.66
C ALA A 82 3.18 26.29 13.43
N LEU A 83 3.36 25.52 14.51
CA LEU A 83 2.26 25.09 15.38
C LEU A 83 1.64 26.26 16.13
N ALA A 84 2.46 27.18 16.65
CA ALA A 84 1.98 28.39 17.32
C ALA A 84 1.22 29.30 16.35
N ILE A 85 1.72 29.49 15.13
CA ILE A 85 1.03 30.23 14.06
C ILE A 85 -0.27 29.51 13.68
N GLY A 86 -0.28 28.18 13.58
CA GLY A 86 -1.47 27.38 13.30
C GLY A 86 -2.54 27.51 14.41
N ILE A 87 -2.13 27.47 15.67
CA ILE A 87 -3.03 27.68 16.82
C ILE A 87 -3.55 29.12 16.83
N LEU A 88 -2.69 30.11 16.56
CA LEU A 88 -3.07 31.52 16.49
C LEU A 88 -4.08 31.79 15.36
N LEU A 89 -3.86 31.19 14.19
CA LEU A 89 -4.78 31.26 13.04
C LEU A 89 -6.13 30.57 13.30
N MET A 90 -6.17 29.57 14.18
CA MET A 90 -7.39 28.84 14.54
C MET A 90 -8.15 29.46 15.72
N THR A 91 -7.50 30.34 16.50
CA THR A 91 -8.09 30.96 17.71
C THR A 91 -8.54 32.39 17.51
N ILE A 92 -8.05 33.06 16.46
CA ILE A 92 -8.49 34.41 16.10
C ILE A 92 -9.63 34.30 15.09
N ASP A 93 -10.84 34.62 15.53
CA ASP A 93 -12.00 34.79 14.64
C ASP A 93 -11.74 35.95 13.67
N GLY A 94 -11.76 35.68 12.38
CA GLY A 94 -11.43 36.67 11.35
C GLY A 94 -11.77 36.21 9.93
N PRO A 95 -11.55 37.06 8.90
CA PRO A 95 -11.84 36.74 7.50
C PRO A 95 -11.03 35.54 6.94
N HIS A 96 -10.01 35.11 7.68
CA HIS A 96 -9.22 33.92 7.41
C HIS A 96 -9.97 32.60 7.68
N GLU A 97 -11.03 32.61 8.49
CA GLU A 97 -11.81 31.41 8.83
C GLU A 97 -12.29 30.66 7.57
N LYS A 98 -12.79 31.38 6.57
CA LYS A 98 -13.21 30.80 5.28
C LYS A 98 -12.07 30.11 4.53
N HIS A 99 -10.88 30.69 4.55
CA HIS A 99 -9.70 30.13 3.87
C HIS A 99 -9.16 28.92 4.62
N VAL A 100 -9.18 28.97 5.95
CA VAL A 100 -8.79 27.86 6.82
C VAL A 100 -9.75 26.68 6.66
N GLU A 101 -11.06 26.93 6.66
CA GLU A 101 -12.08 25.90 6.44
C GLU A 101 -11.90 25.22 5.06
N GLU A 102 -11.61 26.01 4.03
CA GLU A 102 -11.35 25.50 2.68
C GLU A 102 -10.08 24.63 2.65
N LEU A 103 -9.00 25.08 3.29
CA LEU A 103 -7.76 24.32 3.41
C LEU A 103 -7.98 23.00 4.16
N VAL A 104 -8.77 23.00 5.22
CA VAL A 104 -9.15 21.80 5.98
C VAL A 104 -9.94 20.82 5.09
N LYS A 105 -10.83 21.30 4.22
CA LYS A 105 -11.55 20.44 3.25
C LYS A 105 -10.58 19.79 2.26
N TYR A 106 -9.65 20.55 1.68
CA TYR A 106 -8.62 20.01 0.80
C TYR A 106 -7.71 19.00 1.52
N PHE A 107 -7.29 19.30 2.75
CA PHE A 107 -6.45 18.41 3.55
C PHE A 107 -7.17 17.09 3.84
N ARG A 108 -8.43 17.15 4.29
CA ARG A 108 -9.25 15.96 4.55
C ARG A 108 -9.44 15.12 3.29
N PHE A 109 -9.67 15.76 2.16
CA PHE A 109 -9.81 15.10 0.87
C PHE A 109 -8.51 14.43 0.42
N GLY A 110 -7.37 15.12 0.54
CA GLY A 110 -6.04 14.57 0.28
C GLY A 110 -5.75 13.35 1.14
N LEU A 111 -5.97 13.50 2.45
CA LEU A 111 -5.76 12.44 3.43
C LEU A 111 -6.65 11.23 3.16
N TRP A 112 -7.91 11.44 2.77
CA TRP A 112 -8.84 10.35 2.45
C TRP A 112 -8.34 9.48 1.29
N TRP A 113 -8.00 10.10 0.16
CA TRP A 113 -7.55 9.36 -1.03
C TRP A 113 -6.18 8.73 -0.84
N ILE A 114 -5.23 9.45 -0.21
CA ILE A 114 -3.91 8.89 0.11
C ILE A 114 -4.05 7.71 1.07
N ALA A 115 -4.87 7.82 2.12
CA ALA A 115 -5.07 6.72 3.08
C ALA A 115 -5.71 5.49 2.43
N LEU A 116 -6.70 5.68 1.55
CA LEU A 116 -7.27 4.59 0.75
C LEU A 116 -6.24 3.95 -0.19
N GLY A 117 -5.32 4.76 -0.74
CA GLY A 117 -4.18 4.28 -1.52
C GLY A 117 -3.22 3.43 -0.70
N VAL A 118 -2.82 3.91 0.48
CA VAL A 118 -1.93 3.15 1.39
C VAL A 118 -2.60 1.83 1.83
N ALA A 119 -3.89 1.88 2.16
CA ALA A 119 -4.66 0.69 2.53
C ALA A 119 -4.76 -0.32 1.38
N SER A 120 -4.68 0.13 0.13
CA SER A 120 -4.63 -0.72 -1.06
C SER A 120 -3.42 -1.67 -1.07
N SER A 121 -2.29 -1.18 -0.57
CA SER A 121 -1.01 -1.87 -0.64
C SER A 121 -0.75 -2.79 0.57
N ILE A 122 -1.24 -2.40 1.75
CA ILE A 122 -0.98 -3.13 3.01
C ILE A 122 -1.70 -4.51 3.06
N GLY A 123 -2.75 -4.72 2.26
CA GLY A 123 -3.55 -5.95 2.22
C GLY A 123 -3.04 -7.03 1.25
N LEU A 124 -1.80 -7.51 1.42
CA LEU A 124 -1.19 -8.59 0.61
C LEU A 124 -1.11 -8.28 -0.89
N GLY A 125 -0.84 -7.02 -1.26
CA GLY A 125 -0.49 -6.69 -2.64
C GLY A 125 -1.60 -6.92 -3.67
N SER A 126 -2.88 -7.09 -3.31
CA SER A 126 -3.92 -7.28 -4.33
C SER A 126 -4.36 -5.95 -4.96
N GLY A 127 -4.31 -4.81 -4.25
CA GLY A 127 -4.61 -3.44 -4.70
C GLY A 127 -6.02 -3.19 -5.28
N LEU A 128 -6.65 -4.24 -5.76
CA LEU A 128 -7.92 -4.30 -6.45
C LEU A 128 -9.06 -4.00 -5.48
N HIS A 129 -8.92 -4.32 -4.19
CA HIS A 129 -10.01 -4.11 -3.24
C HIS A 129 -10.34 -2.63 -3.08
N THR A 130 -9.44 -1.77 -2.60
CA THR A 130 -9.77 -0.35 -2.42
C THR A 130 -10.07 0.38 -3.74
N PHE A 131 -9.43 -0.05 -4.84
CA PHE A 131 -9.74 0.45 -6.17
C PHE A 131 -11.20 0.13 -6.55
N VAL A 132 -11.60 -1.14 -6.53
CA VAL A 132 -12.94 -1.59 -6.93
C VAL A 132 -14.04 -1.10 -5.98
N LEU A 133 -13.71 -0.79 -4.73
CA LEU A 133 -14.71 -0.37 -3.74
C LEU A 133 -14.94 1.13 -3.69
N TYR A 134 -13.90 1.92 -3.93
CA TYR A 134 -13.95 3.36 -3.72
C TYR A 134 -13.64 4.12 -5.00
N LEU A 135 -12.44 3.95 -5.56
CA LEU A 135 -12.00 4.76 -6.70
C LEU A 135 -12.75 4.41 -7.99
N GLY A 136 -12.89 3.12 -8.32
CA GLY A 136 -13.60 2.62 -9.49
C GLY A 136 -15.07 3.05 -9.51
N PRO A 137 -15.85 2.79 -8.44
CA PRO A 137 -17.24 3.25 -8.35
C PRO A 137 -17.37 4.77 -8.42
N HIS A 138 -16.45 5.53 -7.81
CA HIS A 138 -16.44 6.99 -7.95
C HIS A 138 -16.30 7.43 -9.40
N ILE A 139 -15.32 6.88 -10.13
CA ILE A 139 -15.09 7.19 -11.55
C ILE A 139 -16.29 6.77 -12.40
N ALA A 140 -16.85 5.58 -12.14
CA ALA A 140 -18.00 5.05 -12.87
C ALA A 140 -19.24 5.92 -12.68
N LEU A 141 -19.62 6.21 -11.43
CA LEU A 141 -20.79 7.03 -11.11
C LEU A 141 -20.67 8.45 -11.69
N PHE A 142 -19.47 9.05 -11.61
CA PHE A 142 -19.21 10.35 -12.20
C PHE A 142 -19.35 10.30 -13.73
N THR A 143 -18.78 9.28 -14.38
CA THR A 143 -18.85 9.09 -15.84
C THR A 143 -20.30 8.93 -16.30
N ILE A 144 -21.08 8.07 -15.64
CA ILE A 144 -22.49 7.83 -15.97
C ILE A 144 -23.30 9.12 -15.84
N LYS A 145 -23.14 9.86 -14.73
CA LYS A 145 -23.83 11.14 -14.52
C LYS A 145 -23.41 12.19 -15.56
N ALA A 146 -22.13 12.28 -15.89
CA ALA A 146 -21.63 13.21 -16.91
C ALA A 146 -22.21 12.91 -18.29
N MET A 147 -22.30 11.63 -18.66
CA MET A 147 -22.90 11.19 -19.92
C MET A 147 -24.41 11.45 -19.96
N GLN A 148 -25.13 11.20 -18.85
CA GLN A 148 -26.56 11.49 -18.74
C GLN A 148 -26.87 12.97 -18.88
N CYS A 149 -26.18 13.82 -18.10
CA CYS A 149 -26.42 15.26 -18.10
C CYS A 149 -25.76 15.99 -19.29
N GLY A 150 -24.83 15.34 -20.01
CA GLY A 150 -24.12 15.93 -21.16
C GLY A 150 -23.16 17.05 -20.77
N ARG A 151 -22.55 16.93 -19.58
CA ARG A 151 -21.70 17.96 -18.98
C ARG A 151 -20.77 17.38 -17.93
N VAL A 152 -19.72 18.11 -17.57
CA VAL A 152 -18.65 17.64 -16.65
C VAL A 152 -18.49 18.50 -15.39
N ASP A 153 -19.12 19.67 -15.36
CA ASP A 153 -19.19 20.62 -14.24
C ASP A 153 -20.24 20.20 -13.21
N LEU A 154 -20.16 18.95 -12.77
CA LEU A 154 -21.07 18.38 -11.76
C LEU A 154 -20.58 18.67 -10.35
N LYS A 155 -19.26 18.69 -10.15
CA LYS A 155 -18.65 18.90 -8.82
C LYS A 155 -18.75 20.37 -8.42
N SER A 156 -19.24 20.61 -7.21
CA SER A 156 -19.24 21.95 -6.60
C SER A 156 -17.82 22.45 -6.32
N ALA A 157 -16.92 21.55 -5.92
CA ALA A 157 -15.52 21.79 -5.69
C ALA A 157 -14.71 20.51 -5.94
N PRO A 158 -13.37 20.58 -6.15
CA PRO A 158 -12.54 19.40 -6.40
C PRO A 158 -12.61 18.32 -5.30
N TYR A 159 -12.89 18.71 -4.06
CA TYR A 159 -13.01 17.79 -2.91
C TYR A 159 -14.40 17.19 -2.72
N ASP A 160 -15.37 17.50 -3.59
CA ASP A 160 -16.73 16.98 -3.54
C ASP A 160 -16.80 15.54 -4.10
N THR A 161 -16.36 14.61 -3.25
CA THR A 161 -16.19 13.19 -3.61
C THR A 161 -16.88 12.25 -2.62
N ILE A 162 -16.92 10.97 -3.00
CA ILE A 162 -17.37 9.90 -2.10
C ILE A 162 -16.43 9.82 -0.89
N GLN A 163 -16.99 9.96 0.31
CA GLN A 163 -16.32 9.77 1.59
C GLN A 163 -17.02 8.67 2.40
N LEU A 164 -16.34 8.10 3.40
CA LEU A 164 -16.85 6.98 4.21
C LEU A 164 -18.30 7.15 4.74
N LYS A 165 -18.68 8.36 5.15
CA LYS A 165 -20.00 8.66 5.74
C LYS A 165 -20.79 9.74 5.00
N ARG A 166 -20.28 10.24 3.86
CA ARG A 166 -20.88 11.35 3.12
C ARG A 166 -20.82 11.04 1.62
N GLY A 167 -21.99 11.03 0.99
CA GLY A 167 -22.10 10.97 -0.46
C GLY A 167 -21.71 12.32 -1.09
N PRO A 168 -21.26 12.32 -2.35
CA PRO A 168 -20.96 13.54 -3.07
C PRO A 168 -22.24 14.31 -3.36
N SER A 169 -22.16 15.64 -3.40
CA SER A 169 -23.35 16.50 -3.55
C SER A 169 -24.03 16.39 -4.92
N TRP A 170 -23.30 15.90 -5.92
CA TRP A 170 -23.75 15.80 -7.31
C TRP A 170 -24.49 14.50 -7.64
N LEU A 171 -24.43 13.48 -6.79
CA LEU A 171 -25.01 12.17 -7.11
C LEU A 171 -26.54 12.19 -7.05
N ASP A 172 -27.09 12.90 -6.07
CA ASP A 172 -28.54 12.97 -5.80
C ASP A 172 -29.26 14.11 -6.54
N LYS A 173 -28.51 15.02 -7.18
CA LYS A 173 -29.08 16.13 -7.94
C LYS A 173 -29.54 15.71 -9.33
N ASP A 174 -30.66 16.26 -9.76
CA ASP A 174 -31.19 16.05 -11.11
C ASP A 174 -30.41 16.86 -12.16
N CYS A 175 -30.31 16.34 -13.38
CA CYS A 175 -29.58 17.01 -14.46
C CYS A 175 -30.13 18.41 -14.78
N SER A 176 -31.40 18.68 -14.50
CA SER A 176 -32.05 19.98 -14.66
C SER A 176 -31.47 21.05 -13.73
N GLU A 177 -31.00 20.69 -12.54
CA GLU A 177 -30.46 21.65 -11.56
C GLU A 177 -29.09 22.21 -11.97
N PHE A 178 -28.31 21.45 -12.74
CA PHE A 178 -27.03 21.92 -13.25
C PHE A 178 -27.20 22.89 -14.44
N GLY A 179 -28.28 22.74 -15.22
CA GLY A 179 -28.56 23.52 -16.44
C GLY A 179 -28.41 22.72 -17.75
N PRO A 180 -28.39 23.39 -18.92
CA PRO A 180 -28.37 22.73 -20.22
C PRO A 180 -27.06 21.95 -20.47
N PRO A 181 -27.09 20.92 -21.34
CA PRO A 181 -25.88 20.17 -21.69
C PRO A 181 -24.86 21.11 -22.35
N LEU A 182 -23.61 21.05 -21.89
CA LEU A 182 -22.51 21.85 -22.44
C LEU A 182 -21.99 21.30 -23.76
N PHE A 183 -22.15 19.99 -23.95
CA PHE A 183 -21.62 19.30 -25.11
C PHE A 183 -22.79 18.84 -26.02
N PRO A 184 -22.77 19.22 -27.30
CA PRO A 184 -23.77 18.74 -28.26
C PRO A 184 -23.62 17.24 -28.49
N LEU A 185 -24.72 16.58 -28.83
CA LEU A 185 -24.69 15.16 -29.19
C LEU A 185 -24.09 15.03 -30.59
N VAL A 186 -22.79 14.73 -30.67
CA VAL A 186 -22.09 14.55 -31.95
C VAL A 186 -21.78 13.06 -32.09
N HIS A 187 -22.30 12.42 -33.14
CA HIS A 187 -22.19 10.97 -33.37
C HIS A 187 -22.80 10.07 -32.28
N GLY A 188 -23.69 10.56 -31.41
CA GLY A 188 -24.18 9.80 -30.24
C GLY A 188 -23.31 9.94 -28.98
N LEU A 189 -22.11 10.54 -29.11
CA LEU A 189 -21.26 10.90 -27.99
C LEU A 189 -21.68 12.26 -27.46
N ARG A 190 -22.05 12.29 -26.18
CA ARG A 190 -22.39 13.53 -25.49
C ARG A 190 -21.17 14.17 -24.84
N VAL A 191 -20.20 13.42 -24.31
CA VAL A 191 -19.06 14.00 -23.57
C VAL A 191 -17.75 13.30 -23.96
N PRO A 192 -16.67 14.04 -24.27
CA PRO A 192 -15.37 13.45 -24.59
C PRO A 192 -14.65 12.89 -23.36
N LEU A 193 -13.88 11.81 -23.55
CA LEU A 193 -13.11 11.11 -22.50
C LEU A 193 -12.19 12.05 -21.72
N SER A 194 -11.46 12.93 -22.43
CA SER A 194 -10.49 13.84 -21.83
C SER A 194 -11.12 14.77 -20.80
N SER A 195 -12.31 15.30 -21.08
CA SER A 195 -13.02 16.19 -20.16
C SER A 195 -13.49 15.47 -18.90
N ILE A 196 -13.87 14.20 -19.00
CA ILE A 196 -14.21 13.37 -17.83
C ILE A 196 -12.94 13.06 -17.03
N LEU A 197 -11.85 12.69 -17.71
CA LEU A 197 -10.58 12.33 -17.10
C LEU A 197 -10.01 13.48 -16.24
N THR A 198 -10.03 14.72 -16.75
CA THR A 198 -9.54 15.90 -16.01
C THR A 198 -10.30 16.14 -14.70
N GLN A 199 -11.56 15.71 -14.61
CA GLN A 199 -12.37 15.87 -13.40
C GLN A 199 -12.08 14.81 -12.33
N VAL A 200 -11.67 13.59 -12.71
CA VAL A 200 -11.43 12.48 -11.77
C VAL A 200 -9.93 12.18 -11.54
N GLN A 201 -9.05 12.88 -12.27
CA GLN A 201 -7.60 12.65 -12.22
C GLN A 201 -7.02 12.87 -10.83
N LEU A 202 -7.56 13.83 -10.08
CA LEU A 202 -6.95 14.28 -8.84
C LEU A 202 -7.15 13.23 -7.74
N GLU A 203 -8.33 12.62 -7.68
CA GLU A 203 -8.63 11.47 -6.84
C GLU A 203 -7.79 10.26 -7.22
N ALA A 204 -7.67 9.98 -8.54
CA ALA A 204 -6.88 8.86 -9.03
C ALA A 204 -5.39 9.00 -8.71
N VAL A 205 -4.82 10.19 -8.91
CA VAL A 205 -3.41 10.48 -8.58
C VAL A 205 -3.19 10.41 -7.08
N LEU A 206 -4.00 11.06 -6.25
CA LEU A 206 -3.86 11.00 -4.79
C LEU A 206 -3.94 9.57 -4.24
N TRP A 207 -4.88 8.78 -4.77
CA TRP A 207 -4.96 7.36 -4.45
C TRP A 207 -3.70 6.62 -4.87
N GLY A 208 -3.20 6.86 -6.09
CA GLY A 208 -1.96 6.26 -6.57
C GLY A 208 -0.71 6.67 -5.79
N VAL A 209 -0.62 7.92 -5.33
CA VAL A 209 0.42 8.39 -4.41
C VAL A 209 0.38 7.57 -3.11
N GLY A 210 -0.81 7.36 -2.57
CA GLY A 210 -1.01 6.49 -1.42
C GLY A 210 -0.52 5.06 -1.67
N THR A 211 -0.81 4.49 -2.84
CA THR A 211 -0.32 3.13 -3.17
C THR A 211 1.21 3.06 -3.21
N ALA A 212 1.88 4.07 -3.79
CA ALA A 212 3.34 4.14 -3.83
C ALA A 212 3.95 4.25 -2.41
N ILE A 213 3.28 4.97 -1.50
CA ILE A 213 3.70 5.07 -0.09
C ILE A 213 3.52 3.75 0.64
N GLY A 214 2.37 3.09 0.47
CA GLY A 214 2.05 1.81 1.13
C GLY A 214 2.97 0.66 0.74
N GLU A 215 3.75 0.86 -0.32
CA GLU A 215 4.66 -0.08 -0.95
C GLU A 215 6.14 0.15 -0.62
N LEU A 216 6.44 1.15 0.20
CA LEU A 216 7.77 1.38 0.75
C LEU A 216 8.26 0.31 1.76
N PRO A 217 7.42 -0.39 2.54
CA PRO A 217 7.91 -1.32 3.55
C PRO A 217 8.84 -2.42 3.02
N PRO A 218 8.54 -3.15 1.93
CA PRO A 218 9.43 -4.18 1.40
C PRO A 218 10.84 -3.66 1.09
N TYR A 219 10.94 -2.46 0.51
CA TYR A 219 12.22 -1.81 0.21
C TYR A 219 13.05 -1.52 1.48
N PHE A 220 12.42 -1.02 2.54
CA PHE A 220 13.14 -0.71 3.78
C PHE A 220 13.52 -1.98 4.55
N ILE A 221 12.66 -2.99 4.54
CA ILE A 221 12.92 -4.29 5.17
C ILE A 221 14.11 -4.96 4.50
N SER A 222 14.09 -5.06 3.17
CA SER A 222 15.16 -5.72 2.42
C SER A 222 16.48 -4.94 2.46
N ARG A 223 16.42 -3.60 2.53
CA ARG A 223 17.60 -2.76 2.75
C ARG A 223 18.19 -2.93 4.14
N ALA A 224 17.36 -3.12 5.16
CA ALA A 224 17.84 -3.40 6.52
C ALA A 224 18.48 -4.79 6.61
N ALA A 225 17.91 -5.79 5.93
CA ALA A 225 18.47 -7.14 5.83
C ALA A 225 19.83 -7.14 5.12
N SER A 226 19.96 -6.44 3.98
CA SER A 226 21.22 -6.39 3.23
C SER A 226 22.35 -5.70 4.00
N ILE A 227 22.06 -4.64 4.76
CA ILE A 227 23.03 -3.98 5.65
C ILE A 227 23.45 -4.91 6.80
N SER A 228 22.58 -5.82 7.24
CA SER A 228 22.86 -6.75 8.33
C SER A 228 23.69 -7.97 7.90
N GLY A 229 24.07 -8.07 6.61
CA GLY A 229 24.83 -9.19 6.06
C GLY A 229 23.98 -10.42 5.71
N ASP A 230 22.67 -10.31 5.90
CA ASP A 230 21.72 -11.41 5.76
C ASP A 230 21.10 -11.44 4.35
N LYS A 231 22.00 -11.60 3.37
CA LYS A 231 21.64 -11.49 1.95
C LYS A 231 20.91 -12.73 1.42
N LEU A 232 20.96 -13.84 2.16
CA LEU A 232 20.47 -15.17 1.75
C LEU A 232 19.04 -15.42 2.26
N ASP A 233 18.72 -15.10 3.51
CA ASP A 233 17.43 -15.40 4.15
C ASP A 233 16.24 -14.66 3.51
N ALA A 234 16.42 -13.40 3.10
CA ALA A 234 15.37 -12.64 2.39
C ALA A 234 15.09 -13.15 0.97
N MET A 235 15.95 -14.01 0.42
CA MET A 235 15.75 -14.67 -0.87
C MET A 235 15.16 -16.07 -0.70
N GLU A 236 15.43 -16.75 0.42
CA GLU A 236 14.77 -17.99 0.87
C GLU A 236 13.29 -17.76 1.26
N GLU A 237 12.97 -16.67 1.99
CA GLU A 237 11.57 -16.29 2.28
C GLU A 237 10.73 -16.06 1.00
N LEU A 238 11.40 -15.69 -0.12
CA LEU A 238 10.75 -15.54 -1.42
C LEU A 238 10.54 -16.87 -2.16
N ASP A 239 11.36 -17.88 -1.93
CA ASP A 239 11.18 -19.21 -2.52
C ASP A 239 10.05 -19.96 -1.79
N ASP A 240 10.00 -19.89 -0.46
CA ASP A 240 8.93 -20.52 0.36
C ASP A 240 7.53 -19.95 0.11
N SER A 241 7.42 -18.67 -0.27
CA SER A 241 6.12 -18.05 -0.60
C SER A 241 5.53 -18.48 -1.95
N SER A 242 6.28 -19.24 -2.76
CA SER A 242 5.95 -19.55 -4.15
C SER A 242 5.77 -21.03 -4.48
N ASP A 243 6.01 -21.93 -3.51
CA ASP A 243 6.01 -23.38 -3.73
C ASP A 243 4.60 -24.01 -3.89
N ASP A 244 3.52 -23.24 -3.74
CA ASP A 244 2.16 -23.78 -3.72
C ASP A 244 1.32 -23.63 -5.01
N ASP A 245 1.87 -23.17 -6.15
CA ASP A 245 1.06 -23.15 -7.39
C ASP A 245 1.85 -23.41 -8.69
N ASN A 246 1.73 -24.63 -9.24
CA ASN A 246 2.33 -25.13 -10.48
C ASN A 246 1.68 -24.54 -11.76
N GLY A 247 1.49 -23.21 -11.81
CA GLY A 247 0.86 -22.51 -12.94
C GLY A 247 1.83 -21.93 -13.97
N PHE A 248 1.38 -21.79 -15.23
CA PHE A 248 2.09 -21.09 -16.33
C PHE A 248 2.63 -19.70 -15.91
N VAL A 249 1.87 -18.99 -15.07
CA VAL A 249 2.24 -17.67 -14.53
C VAL A 249 3.45 -17.77 -13.59
N ALA A 250 3.53 -18.80 -12.73
CA ALA A 250 4.64 -19.00 -11.81
C ALA A 250 5.96 -19.25 -12.55
N THR A 251 5.94 -20.04 -13.62
CA THR A 251 7.12 -20.30 -14.46
C THR A 251 7.65 -19.02 -15.11
N HIS A 252 6.76 -18.18 -15.65
CA HIS A 252 7.15 -16.89 -16.23
C HIS A 252 7.65 -15.90 -15.18
N LEU A 253 7.01 -15.85 -14.00
CA LEU A 253 7.49 -15.03 -12.88
C LEU A 253 8.87 -15.48 -12.42
N ASN A 254 9.13 -16.79 -12.34
CA ASN A 254 10.44 -17.32 -12.00
C ASN A 254 11.51 -17.02 -13.06
N GLN A 255 11.15 -17.03 -14.35
CA GLN A 255 12.05 -16.63 -15.42
C GLN A 255 12.38 -15.14 -15.37
N ILE A 256 11.39 -14.28 -15.09
CA ILE A 256 11.58 -12.84 -14.87
C ILE A 256 12.41 -12.60 -13.60
N LYS A 257 12.17 -13.33 -12.51
CA LYS A 257 12.95 -13.27 -11.26
C LYS A 257 14.43 -13.55 -11.53
N ARG A 258 14.75 -14.65 -12.22
CA ARG A 258 16.14 -15.02 -12.58
C ARG A 258 16.80 -14.01 -13.52
N TRP A 259 16.07 -13.50 -14.51
CA TRP A 259 16.58 -12.46 -15.42
C TRP A 259 16.85 -11.15 -14.66
N LEU A 260 15.93 -10.75 -13.78
CA LEU A 260 16.05 -9.55 -12.98
C LEU A 260 17.22 -9.65 -11.99
N LEU A 261 17.42 -10.84 -11.38
CA LEU A 261 18.56 -11.13 -10.51
C LEU A 261 19.90 -11.05 -11.26
N SER A 262 19.97 -11.61 -12.47
CA SER A 262 21.19 -11.54 -13.29
C SER A 262 21.50 -10.12 -13.78
N HIS A 263 20.46 -9.29 -13.98
CA HIS A 263 20.58 -7.89 -14.41
C HIS A 263 20.47 -6.87 -13.27
N ALA A 264 20.45 -7.32 -12.01
CA ALA A 264 20.16 -6.46 -10.88
C ALA A 264 21.21 -5.35 -10.66
N GLN A 265 22.46 -5.61 -11.06
CA GLN A 265 23.54 -4.62 -11.03
C GLN A 265 23.31 -3.44 -12.00
N HIS A 266 22.38 -3.58 -12.96
CA HIS A 266 22.01 -2.56 -13.95
C HIS A 266 20.58 -2.04 -13.79
N LEU A 267 19.99 -2.13 -12.58
CA LEU A 267 18.66 -1.57 -12.30
C LEU A 267 18.67 -0.04 -12.45
N ASN A 268 18.28 0.39 -13.64
CA ASN A 268 18.13 1.79 -14.01
C ASN A 268 16.75 2.31 -13.64
N PHE A 269 16.62 3.64 -13.60
CA PHE A 269 15.36 4.31 -13.25
C PHE A 269 14.19 3.80 -14.12
N ILE A 270 14.45 3.62 -15.42
CA ILE A 270 13.46 3.10 -16.38
C ILE A 270 13.05 1.66 -16.06
N THR A 271 13.97 0.78 -15.69
CA THR A 271 13.65 -0.59 -15.31
C THR A 271 12.75 -0.63 -14.08
N ILE A 272 13.05 0.18 -13.06
CA ILE A 272 12.23 0.30 -11.85
C ILE A 272 10.85 0.87 -12.20
N LEU A 273 10.79 1.86 -13.09
CA LEU A 273 9.54 2.47 -13.54
C LEU A 273 8.64 1.46 -14.26
N VAL A 274 9.21 0.65 -15.17
CA VAL A 274 8.45 -0.40 -15.88
C VAL A 274 7.93 -1.42 -14.87
N LEU A 275 8.78 -1.92 -13.97
CA LEU A 275 8.36 -2.88 -12.93
C LEU A 275 7.28 -2.31 -12.00
N ALA A 276 7.34 -1.02 -11.69
CA ALA A 276 6.31 -0.35 -10.89
C ALA A 276 5.01 -0.06 -11.62
N SER A 277 5.02 -0.06 -12.95
CA SER A 277 3.83 0.16 -13.77
C SER A 277 3.01 -1.13 -13.98
N VAL A 278 3.59 -2.29 -13.67
CA VAL A 278 3.01 -3.64 -13.92
C VAL A 278 2.33 -4.17 -12.64
N PRO A 279 1.36 -5.12 -12.75
CA PRO A 279 0.66 -5.75 -11.61
C PRO A 279 1.53 -6.09 -10.41
N ASN A 280 0.89 -6.01 -9.24
CA ASN A 280 1.52 -5.88 -7.93
C ASN A 280 2.59 -6.93 -7.55
N PRO A 281 2.53 -8.23 -7.94
CA PRO A 281 3.58 -9.19 -7.57
C PRO A 281 4.97 -8.82 -8.10
N LEU A 282 5.04 -8.24 -9.30
CA LEU A 282 6.32 -7.84 -9.92
C LEU A 282 6.91 -6.60 -9.26
N PHE A 283 6.06 -5.77 -8.67
CA PHE A 283 6.50 -4.59 -7.95
C PHE A 283 7.06 -4.92 -6.57
N ASP A 284 6.41 -5.78 -5.80
CA ASP A 284 6.90 -6.16 -4.46
C ASP A 284 8.29 -6.80 -4.58
N LEU A 285 8.49 -7.61 -5.62
CA LEU A 285 9.80 -8.12 -6.00
C LEU A 285 10.80 -7.00 -6.32
N ALA A 286 10.40 -6.01 -7.12
CA ALA A 286 11.26 -4.87 -7.44
C ALA A 286 11.64 -4.06 -6.19
N GLY A 287 10.73 -3.87 -5.24
CA GLY A 287 10.99 -3.21 -3.96
C GLY A 287 12.02 -3.97 -3.13
N ILE A 288 11.85 -5.29 -2.98
CA ILE A 288 12.78 -6.15 -2.25
C ILE A 288 14.17 -6.09 -2.90
N MET A 289 14.25 -6.26 -4.21
CA MET A 289 15.52 -6.21 -4.95
C MET A 289 16.18 -4.84 -4.83
N CYS A 290 15.44 -3.74 -5.04
CA CYS A 290 15.99 -2.40 -4.91
C CYS A 290 16.61 -2.14 -3.52
N GLY A 291 15.99 -2.66 -2.45
CA GLY A 291 16.57 -2.56 -1.12
C GLY A 291 17.76 -3.48 -0.90
N GLN A 292 17.74 -4.72 -1.40
CA GLN A 292 18.87 -5.66 -1.32
C GLN A 292 20.13 -5.16 -2.04
N PHE A 293 19.96 -4.57 -3.23
CA PHE A 293 21.06 -4.02 -4.03
C PHE A 293 21.45 -2.59 -3.62
N GLY A 294 20.82 -2.02 -2.59
CA GLY A 294 21.21 -0.74 -2.01
C GLY A 294 20.91 0.47 -2.91
N ILE A 295 19.94 0.38 -3.82
CA ILE A 295 19.57 1.47 -4.73
C ILE A 295 19.14 2.71 -3.91
N PRO A 296 19.51 3.94 -4.31
CA PRO A 296 19.10 5.16 -3.60
C PRO A 296 17.57 5.28 -3.48
N PHE A 297 17.10 5.69 -2.30
CA PHE A 297 15.66 5.82 -2.00
C PHE A 297 14.94 6.69 -3.03
N TRP A 298 15.48 7.85 -3.38
CA TRP A 298 14.83 8.78 -4.32
C TRP A 298 14.70 8.22 -5.74
N LYS A 299 15.66 7.41 -6.20
CA LYS A 299 15.61 6.76 -7.51
C LYS A 299 14.48 5.73 -7.55
N PHE A 300 14.37 4.93 -6.49
CA PHE A 300 13.28 3.97 -6.32
C PHE A 300 11.95 4.70 -6.18
N PHE A 301 11.79 5.55 -5.16
CA PHE A 301 10.54 6.20 -4.83
C PHE A 301 9.97 7.03 -5.99
N LEU A 302 10.78 7.82 -6.70
CA LEU A 302 10.28 8.60 -7.83
C LEU A 302 9.83 7.70 -9.00
N ALA A 303 10.56 6.62 -9.28
CA ALA A 303 10.14 5.64 -10.28
C ALA A 303 8.83 4.95 -9.87
N THR A 304 8.68 4.59 -8.60
CA THR A 304 7.43 4.01 -8.07
C THR A 304 6.26 4.98 -8.13
N LEU A 305 6.50 6.26 -7.81
CA LEU A 305 5.50 7.30 -7.79
C LEU A 305 4.97 7.56 -9.21
N ILE A 306 5.86 7.70 -10.19
CA ILE A 306 5.45 7.89 -11.59
C ILE A 306 4.75 6.64 -12.13
N GLY A 307 5.30 5.44 -11.86
CA GLY A 307 4.71 4.19 -12.33
C GLY A 307 3.30 3.96 -11.78
N LYS A 308 3.06 4.28 -10.50
CA LYS A 308 1.79 4.00 -9.85
C LYS A 308 0.82 5.16 -9.82
N ALA A 309 1.27 6.35 -9.44
CA ALA A 309 0.40 7.51 -9.33
C ALA A 309 0.04 8.14 -10.67
N ILE A 310 0.83 7.88 -11.72
CA ILE A 310 0.58 8.40 -13.06
C ILE A 310 0.22 7.25 -14.00
N ILE A 311 1.16 6.36 -14.32
CA ILE A 311 0.96 5.39 -15.41
C ILE A 311 -0.18 4.40 -15.08
N LYS A 312 -0.05 3.64 -13.98
CA LYS A 312 -1.01 2.60 -13.60
C LYS A 312 -2.41 3.17 -13.34
N THR A 313 -2.51 4.23 -12.54
CA THR A 313 -3.80 4.87 -12.21
C THR A 313 -4.49 5.46 -13.41
N HIS A 314 -3.78 6.11 -14.34
CA HIS A 314 -4.41 6.63 -15.56
C HIS A 314 -4.89 5.49 -16.46
N ILE A 315 -4.13 4.40 -16.62
CA ILE A 315 -4.58 3.21 -17.36
C ILE A 315 -5.87 2.66 -16.75
N GLN A 316 -5.91 2.49 -15.42
CA GLN A 316 -7.10 2.00 -14.71
C GLN A 316 -8.30 2.96 -14.82
N THR A 317 -8.05 4.27 -14.74
CA THR A 317 -9.08 5.31 -14.83
C THR A 317 -9.68 5.36 -16.23
N VAL A 318 -8.83 5.40 -17.26
CA VAL A 318 -9.25 5.35 -18.66
C VAL A 318 -10.08 4.10 -18.92
N PHE A 319 -9.62 2.93 -18.46
CA PHE A 319 -10.38 1.69 -18.60
C PHE A 319 -11.79 1.78 -18.02
N ILE A 320 -11.96 2.30 -16.79
CA ILE A 320 -13.31 2.44 -16.19
C ILE A 320 -14.18 3.43 -16.95
N ILE A 321 -13.65 4.60 -17.33
CA ILE A 321 -14.41 5.58 -18.10
C ILE A 321 -14.82 4.98 -19.45
N SER A 322 -13.94 4.21 -20.10
CA SER A 322 -14.22 3.52 -21.36
C SER A 322 -15.36 2.51 -21.23
N VAL A 323 -15.35 1.68 -20.18
CA VAL A 323 -16.41 0.67 -19.95
C VAL A 323 -17.75 1.33 -19.64
N CYS A 324 -17.76 2.45 -18.91
CA CYS A 324 -18.98 3.17 -18.56
C CYS A 324 -19.52 4.03 -19.72
N ASN A 325 -18.76 4.20 -20.80
CA ASN A 325 -19.18 4.90 -22.00
C ASN A 325 -19.59 3.89 -23.08
N ASN A 326 -20.91 3.75 -23.30
CA ASN A 326 -21.50 2.81 -24.26
C ASN A 326 -20.89 2.88 -25.66
N GLN A 327 -20.37 4.04 -26.07
CA GLN A 327 -19.90 4.23 -27.42
C GLN A 327 -18.41 3.92 -27.62
N LEU A 328 -17.61 3.92 -26.53
CA LEU A 328 -16.21 3.52 -26.59
C LEU A 328 -16.04 2.01 -26.46
N LEU A 329 -17.04 1.30 -25.92
CA LEU A 329 -17.13 -0.16 -25.98
C LEU A 329 -17.25 -0.63 -27.44
N ASN A 330 -18.05 0.04 -28.27
CA ASN A 330 -18.13 -0.21 -29.72
C ASN A 330 -16.82 0.16 -30.45
N TRP A 331 -16.08 1.18 -29.98
CA TRP A 331 -14.76 1.53 -30.53
C TRP A 331 -13.70 0.50 -30.12
N ILE A 332 -13.72 0.02 -28.87
CA ILE A 332 -12.89 -1.09 -28.40
C ILE A 332 -13.24 -2.35 -29.18
N GLU A 333 -14.51 -2.70 -29.36
CA GLU A 333 -14.93 -3.82 -30.19
C GLU A 333 -14.40 -3.67 -31.63
N ASN A 334 -14.47 -2.51 -32.26
CA ASN A 334 -14.07 -2.41 -33.67
C ASN A 334 -12.55 -2.20 -33.88
N GLU A 335 -11.92 -1.31 -33.12
CA GLU A 335 -10.49 -0.95 -33.27
C GLU A 335 -9.56 -1.86 -32.46
N LEU A 336 -9.97 -2.32 -31.26
CA LEU A 336 -9.15 -3.30 -30.53
C LEU A 336 -9.15 -4.63 -31.27
N ILE A 337 -10.25 -5.07 -31.88
CA ILE A 337 -10.27 -6.25 -32.77
C ILE A 337 -9.26 -6.08 -33.92
N TRP A 338 -9.20 -4.90 -34.53
CA TRP A 338 -8.26 -4.61 -35.63
C TRP A 338 -6.79 -4.60 -35.19
N VAL A 339 -6.49 -4.00 -34.03
CA VAL A 339 -5.12 -3.99 -33.47
C VAL A 339 -4.71 -5.36 -32.93
N LEU A 340 -5.63 -6.12 -32.31
CA LEU A 340 -5.37 -7.47 -31.81
C LEU A 340 -5.31 -8.52 -32.92
N SER A 341 -5.91 -8.30 -34.09
CA SER A 341 -5.77 -9.22 -35.22
C SER A 341 -4.33 -9.33 -35.73
N PHE A 342 -3.48 -8.36 -35.39
CA PHE A 342 -2.03 -8.43 -35.64
C PHE A 342 -1.28 -9.42 -34.73
N ILE A 343 -1.89 -9.90 -33.63
CA ILE A 343 -1.25 -10.82 -32.67
C ILE A 343 -2.00 -12.16 -32.66
N PRO A 344 -1.48 -13.21 -33.35
CA PRO A 344 -2.11 -14.52 -33.38
C PRO A 344 -2.15 -15.13 -31.97
N GLY A 345 -3.36 -15.38 -31.45
CA GLY A 345 -3.58 -15.99 -30.12
C GLY A 345 -4.45 -15.16 -29.17
N LEU A 346 -4.47 -13.82 -29.30
CA LEU A 346 -5.30 -12.96 -28.44
C LEU A 346 -6.75 -12.84 -28.97
N ALA A 347 -6.95 -13.08 -30.27
CA ALA A 347 -8.25 -13.06 -30.95
C ALA A 347 -9.27 -14.11 -30.44
N SER A 348 -8.81 -15.27 -29.92
CA SER A 348 -9.70 -16.31 -29.37
C SER A 348 -10.21 -15.98 -27.96
N VAL A 349 -9.48 -15.14 -27.21
CA VAL A 349 -9.83 -14.73 -25.84
C VAL A 349 -10.75 -13.50 -25.84
N LEU A 350 -10.68 -12.71 -26.91
CA LEU A 350 -11.37 -11.43 -27.09
C LEU A 350 -12.91 -11.50 -26.94
N PRO A 351 -13.65 -12.43 -27.57
CA PRO A 351 -15.11 -12.52 -27.40
C PRO A 351 -15.54 -12.90 -25.97
N ASN A 352 -14.70 -13.66 -25.25
CA ASN A 352 -14.95 -14.00 -23.84
C ASN A 352 -14.68 -12.80 -22.90
N VAL A 353 -13.77 -11.90 -23.30
CA VAL A 353 -13.51 -10.65 -22.56
C VAL A 353 -14.65 -9.65 -22.80
N ILE A 354 -15.14 -9.53 -24.04
CA ILE A 354 -16.26 -8.66 -24.41
C ILE A 354 -17.53 -9.07 -23.67
N SER A 355 -17.89 -10.36 -23.67
CA SER A 355 -19.09 -10.82 -22.96
C SER A 355 -19.00 -10.64 -21.44
N LYS A 356 -17.80 -10.77 -20.85
CA LYS A 356 -17.56 -10.45 -19.43
C LYS A 356 -17.62 -8.94 -19.18
N LEU A 357 -17.13 -8.11 -20.10
CA LEU A 357 -17.23 -6.66 -20.02
C LEU A 357 -18.68 -6.20 -20.06
N ASP A 358 -19.51 -6.77 -20.94
CA ASP A 358 -20.95 -6.51 -21.00
C ASP A 358 -21.65 -6.98 -19.73
N ALA A 359 -21.33 -8.16 -19.21
CA ALA A 359 -21.88 -8.64 -17.95
C ALA A 359 -21.48 -7.76 -16.75
N VAL A 360 -20.25 -7.24 -16.75
CA VAL A 360 -19.77 -6.29 -15.73
C VAL A 360 -20.48 -4.95 -15.88
N LYS A 361 -20.58 -4.43 -17.10
CA LYS A 361 -21.31 -3.21 -17.44
C LYS A 361 -22.76 -3.30 -17.00
N GLU A 362 -23.48 -4.37 -17.34
CA GLU A 362 -24.86 -4.61 -16.91
C GLU A 362 -24.96 -4.66 -15.38
N LYS A 363 -24.03 -5.33 -14.68
CA LYS A 363 -23.99 -5.32 -13.21
C LYS A 363 -23.74 -3.94 -12.62
N TYR A 364 -22.92 -3.10 -13.26
CA TYR A 364 -22.68 -1.73 -12.83
C TYR A 364 -23.83 -0.78 -13.17
N LEU A 365 -24.50 -0.97 -14.31
CA LEU A 365 -25.66 -0.19 -14.74
C LEU A 365 -26.96 -0.58 -14.03
N THR A 366 -27.08 -1.82 -13.55
CA THR A 366 -28.18 -2.24 -12.66
C THR A 366 -27.92 -1.91 -11.20
N ALA A 367 -26.65 -1.82 -10.77
CA ALA A 367 -26.27 -1.33 -9.45
C ALA A 367 -26.22 0.21 -9.33
N ALA A 368 -26.14 0.93 -10.47
CA ALA A 368 -26.33 2.37 -10.54
C ALA A 368 -27.77 2.67 -10.96
N PRO A 369 -28.52 3.54 -10.27
CA PRO A 369 -29.94 3.72 -10.57
C PRO A 369 -30.10 4.44 -11.91
N VAL A 370 -30.45 3.70 -12.97
CA VAL A 370 -30.98 4.25 -14.20
C VAL A 370 -32.42 4.69 -13.91
N SER A 371 -32.67 5.99 -14.05
CA SER A 371 -33.91 6.68 -13.71
C SER A 371 -35.16 6.02 -14.30
N SER A 372 -35.99 5.47 -13.41
CA SER A 372 -37.45 5.64 -13.49
C SER A 372 -38.05 5.60 -12.07
N ASN A 373 -38.45 6.77 -11.54
CA ASN A 373 -39.42 6.96 -10.46
C ASN A 373 -39.39 6.03 -9.22
N ILE A 374 -38.23 5.77 -8.61
CA ILE A 374 -38.16 5.07 -7.33
C ILE A 374 -37.16 5.74 -6.40
N LYS A 375 -37.62 6.09 -5.19
CA LYS A 375 -36.81 6.53 -4.03
C LYS A 375 -35.49 5.77 -4.02
N VAL A 376 -34.39 6.50 -4.22
CA VAL A 376 -33.02 5.99 -4.18
C VAL A 376 -32.82 5.24 -2.86
N LYS A 377 -32.96 3.91 -2.89
CA LYS A 377 -32.42 3.06 -1.85
C LYS A 377 -30.92 3.09 -2.08
N LYS A 378 -30.25 3.86 -1.22
CA LYS A 378 -28.84 3.74 -0.83
C LYS A 378 -28.29 2.39 -1.29
N TRP A 379 -27.27 2.44 -2.15
CA TRP A 379 -26.33 1.35 -2.45
C TRP A 379 -26.43 0.27 -1.38
N ASP A 380 -27.03 -0.88 -1.71
CA ASP A 380 -27.57 -1.83 -0.72
C ASP A 380 -26.62 -1.91 0.47
N PHE A 381 -27.05 -1.30 1.58
CA PHE A 381 -26.24 -1.17 2.78
C PHE A 381 -25.68 -2.54 3.18
N SER A 382 -26.33 -3.64 2.78
CA SER A 382 -25.87 -5.02 2.92
C SER A 382 -24.50 -5.31 2.29
N PHE A 383 -24.28 -5.15 0.97
CA PHE A 383 -23.00 -5.56 0.36
C PHE A 383 -21.86 -4.61 0.75
N ALA A 384 -22.14 -3.31 0.77
CA ALA A 384 -21.21 -2.29 1.22
C ALA A 384 -20.82 -2.46 2.70
N SER A 385 -21.78 -2.74 3.57
CA SER A 385 -21.53 -2.95 5.00
C SER A 385 -20.84 -4.27 5.26
N VAL A 386 -21.24 -5.36 4.58
CA VAL A 386 -20.54 -6.66 4.67
C VAL A 386 -19.09 -6.46 4.25
N TRP A 387 -18.86 -5.79 3.12
CA TRP A 387 -17.52 -5.54 2.64
C TRP A 387 -16.73 -4.58 3.55
N ASN A 388 -17.34 -3.51 4.05
CA ASN A 388 -16.72 -2.62 5.03
C ASN A 388 -16.39 -3.36 6.34
N THR A 389 -17.19 -4.36 6.73
CA THR A 389 -16.91 -5.23 7.87
C THR A 389 -15.71 -6.13 7.59
N VAL A 390 -15.61 -6.72 6.40
CA VAL A 390 -14.42 -7.49 5.98
C VAL A 390 -13.17 -6.63 5.99
N VAL A 391 -13.23 -5.41 5.43
CA VAL A 391 -12.10 -4.46 5.46
C VAL A 391 -11.74 -4.08 6.88
N TRP A 392 -12.73 -3.79 7.74
CA TRP A 392 -12.49 -3.50 9.15
C TRP A 392 -11.82 -4.67 9.86
N LEU A 393 -12.27 -5.91 9.62
CA LEU A 393 -11.68 -7.12 10.21
C LEU A 393 -10.23 -7.31 9.74
N MET A 394 -9.95 -7.07 8.46
CA MET A 394 -8.60 -7.11 7.92
C MET A 394 -7.70 -6.05 8.55
N LEU A 395 -8.18 -4.80 8.68
CA LEU A 395 -7.45 -3.71 9.34
C LEU A 395 -7.18 -4.01 10.82
N MET A 396 -8.13 -4.64 11.50
CA MET A 396 -7.96 -5.02 12.91
C MET A 396 -6.99 -6.18 13.06
N ASN A 397 -7.04 -7.18 12.19
CA ASN A 397 -6.04 -8.24 12.15
C ASN A 397 -4.64 -7.66 11.90
N PHE A 398 -4.52 -6.72 10.97
CA PHE A 398 -3.26 -6.02 10.71
C PHE A 398 -2.80 -5.22 11.94
N PHE A 399 -3.70 -4.50 12.60
CA PHE A 399 -3.39 -3.78 13.83
C PHE A 399 -2.88 -4.72 14.94
N VAL A 400 -3.52 -5.88 15.12
CA VAL A 400 -3.06 -6.91 16.07
C VAL A 400 -1.66 -7.39 15.71
N LYS A 401 -1.36 -7.62 14.42
CA LYS A 401 -0.01 -7.99 13.97
C LYS A 401 1.02 -6.90 14.27
N ILE A 402 0.71 -5.62 14.08
CA ILE A 402 1.62 -4.51 14.44
C ILE A 402 1.93 -4.54 15.93
N VAL A 403 0.91 -4.68 16.77
CA VAL A 403 1.08 -4.69 18.24
C VAL A 403 1.96 -5.86 18.66
N ASN A 404 1.67 -7.07 18.14
CA ASN A 404 2.47 -8.27 18.42
C ASN A 404 3.92 -8.10 17.97
N ALA A 405 4.16 -7.74 16.71
CA ALA A 405 5.51 -7.59 16.15
C ALA A 405 6.32 -6.52 16.90
N THR A 406 5.69 -5.41 17.29
CA THR A 406 6.35 -4.34 18.03
C THR A 406 6.70 -4.77 19.46
N ALA A 407 5.78 -5.46 20.15
CA ALA A 407 6.02 -6.00 21.48
C ALA A 407 7.12 -7.07 21.48
N GLN A 408 7.08 -8.00 20.53
CA GLN A 408 8.10 -9.03 20.34
C GLN A 408 9.47 -8.40 20.05
N ARG A 409 9.54 -7.40 19.17
CA ARG A 409 10.80 -6.70 18.85
C ARG A 409 11.40 -5.99 20.06
N TYR A 410 10.56 -5.41 20.92
CA TYR A 410 11.00 -4.79 22.16
C TYR A 410 11.56 -5.83 23.14
N LEU A 411 10.86 -6.96 23.32
CA LEU A 411 11.31 -8.06 24.17
C LEU A 411 12.63 -8.66 23.67
N LYS A 412 12.74 -8.93 22.36
CA LYS A 412 13.97 -9.44 21.73
C LYS A 412 15.15 -8.53 22.02
N LYS A 413 14.97 -7.22 21.91
CA LYS A 413 16.04 -6.24 22.20
C LYS A 413 16.44 -6.22 23.69
N GLN A 414 15.53 -6.52 24.60
CA GLN A 414 15.84 -6.65 26.02
C GLN A 414 16.62 -7.94 26.30
N GLN A 415 16.20 -9.04 25.69
CA GLN A 415 16.87 -10.35 25.74
C GLN A 415 18.29 -10.30 25.14
N ASP A 416 18.48 -9.61 24.02
CA ASP A 416 19.80 -9.43 23.40
C ASP A 416 20.76 -8.66 24.31
N LYS A 417 20.25 -7.65 25.05
CA LYS A 417 21.04 -6.91 26.04
C LYS A 417 21.46 -7.81 27.21
N GLU A 418 20.53 -8.59 27.74
CA GLU A 418 20.81 -9.53 28.82
C GLU A 418 21.90 -10.55 28.43
N ILE A 419 21.82 -11.11 27.21
CA ILE A 419 22.85 -12.00 26.67
C ILE A 419 24.19 -11.27 26.52
N SER A 420 24.20 -10.01 26.08
CA SER A 420 25.44 -9.23 25.94
C SER A 420 26.09 -8.91 27.29
N GLU A 421 25.30 -8.59 28.32
CA GLU A 421 25.79 -8.34 29.68
C GLU A 421 26.36 -9.62 30.31
N LEU A 422 25.71 -10.77 30.09
CA LEU A 422 26.22 -12.08 30.50
C LEU A 422 27.51 -12.45 29.75
N THR A 423 27.68 -11.99 28.51
CA THR A 423 28.89 -12.23 27.71
C THR A 423 30.05 -11.33 28.12
N ASN A 424 29.78 -10.10 28.56
CA ASN A 424 30.81 -9.18 29.06
C ASN A 424 31.26 -9.49 30.50
N LYS A 425 30.46 -10.25 31.27
CA LYS A 425 30.78 -10.69 32.64
C LYS A 425 31.53 -12.03 32.71
N SER A 426 31.52 -12.81 31.63
CA SER A 426 32.29 -14.05 31.46
C SER A 426 33.60 -13.75 30.77
#